data_AF-A0A7V2LNW3-F1
#
_entry.id   AF-A0A7V2LNW3-F1
#
_cell.length_a   1.000
_cell.length_b   1.000
_cell.length_c   1.000
_cell.angle_alpha   90.00
_cell.angle_beta   90.00
_cell.angle_gamma   90.00
#
_symmetry.space_group_name_H-M   'P 1'
#
loop_
_entity.id
_entity.type
_entity.pdbx_description
1 polymer ?
#
loop_
_entity_poly.entity_id
_entity_poly.type
_entity_poly.pdbx_seq_one_letter_code
_entity_poly.pdbx_strand_id
1 'polypeptide(L)'
;MATRKQTPDVLGAVLGDPTPAIEAPAPTKTTTPPKRTRTRKSSTRKSSARTPSPQQWQYVVITFYDYGGWKPRFQDGKELSGWKSLPDMPDYIKLLGEDGWELVGTSNGRRREIIAYFKRPKKGS
;
A
#
# COMPACT_ATOMS: atom_id res chain seq x y z
N MET A 1 -6.70 30.63 -31.29
CA MET A 1 -7.69 29.57 -30.95
C MET A 1 -6.98 28.23 -31.08
N ALA A 2 -6.45 27.68 -29.98
CA ALA A 2 -5.71 26.40 -30.01
C ALA A 2 -6.61 25.28 -29.49
N THR A 3 -6.96 24.37 -30.40
CA THR A 3 -7.85 23.22 -30.17
C THR A 3 -7.12 22.15 -29.35
N ARG A 4 -7.63 21.81 -28.17
CA ARG A 4 -7.05 20.79 -27.28
C ARG A 4 -7.41 19.40 -27.80
N LYS A 5 -6.42 18.56 -28.13
CA LYS A 5 -6.65 17.16 -28.53
C LYS A 5 -7.13 16.34 -27.33
N GLN A 6 -8.26 15.69 -27.51
CA GLN A 6 -8.92 14.80 -26.56
C GLN A 6 -8.19 13.45 -26.52
N THR A 7 -7.65 13.06 -25.37
CA THR A 7 -7.10 11.72 -25.15
C THR A 7 -8.24 10.72 -24.90
N PRO A 8 -8.32 9.59 -25.62
CA PRO A 8 -9.33 8.57 -25.38
C PRO A 8 -9.04 7.79 -24.10
N ASP A 9 -10.09 7.61 -23.30
CA ASP A 9 -10.11 6.90 -22.03
C ASP A 9 -10.30 5.40 -22.31
N VAL A 10 -9.27 4.57 -22.10
CA VAL A 10 -9.27 3.14 -22.47
C VAL A 10 -9.44 2.22 -21.25
N LEU A 11 -10.04 2.70 -20.16
CA LEU A 11 -10.22 1.90 -18.93
C LEU A 11 -11.61 1.28 -18.76
N GLY A 12 -12.43 1.22 -19.82
CA GLY A 12 -13.81 0.70 -19.75
C GLY A 12 -14.03 -0.76 -20.15
N ALA A 13 -13.04 -1.47 -20.70
CA ALA A 13 -13.28 -2.70 -21.48
C ALA A 13 -12.78 -4.03 -20.85
N VAL A 14 -12.38 -4.05 -19.58
CA VAL A 14 -11.79 -5.27 -18.96
C VAL A 14 -12.68 -5.93 -17.90
N LEU A 15 -13.89 -5.41 -17.63
CA LEU A 15 -14.83 -6.05 -16.70
C LEU A 15 -16.21 -6.21 -17.33
N GLY A 16 -16.32 -7.19 -18.23
CA GLY A 16 -17.59 -7.64 -18.77
C GLY A 16 -17.44 -8.99 -19.43
N ASP A 17 -17.74 -10.06 -18.70
CA ASP A 17 -18.72 -11.08 -19.11
C ASP A 17 -18.84 -12.19 -18.05
N PRO A 18 -19.99 -12.36 -17.39
CA PRO A 18 -20.35 -13.61 -16.75
C PRO A 18 -20.86 -14.61 -17.81
N THR A 19 -20.17 -15.74 -17.94
CA THR A 19 -20.60 -16.87 -18.78
C THR A 19 -21.99 -17.38 -18.35
N PRO A 20 -22.89 -17.69 -19.31
CA PRO A 20 -24.26 -18.09 -19.03
C PRO A 20 -24.42 -19.57 -18.64
N ALA A 21 -25.57 -19.83 -18.03
CA ALA A 21 -26.06 -21.07 -17.46
C ALA A 21 -26.11 -22.27 -18.42
N ILE A 22 -25.89 -23.47 -17.87
CA ILE A 22 -26.31 -24.75 -18.44
C ILE A 22 -27.19 -25.47 -17.40
N GLU A 23 -28.41 -25.82 -17.83
CA GLU A 23 -29.51 -26.46 -17.11
C GLU A 23 -29.51 -27.98 -17.41
N ALA A 24 -29.59 -28.88 -16.40
CA ALA A 24 -30.69 -29.84 -16.11
C ALA A 24 -30.13 -31.29 -15.91
N PRO A 25 -30.84 -32.32 -15.35
CA PRO A 25 -32.04 -32.38 -14.48
C PRO A 25 -31.89 -33.28 -13.21
N ALA A 26 -32.99 -33.40 -12.43
CA ALA A 26 -33.17 -33.95 -11.07
C ALA A 26 -33.07 -35.50 -10.86
N PRO A 27 -33.14 -35.96 -9.59
CA PRO A 27 -34.36 -36.67 -9.17
C PRO A 27 -34.95 -36.28 -7.78
N THR A 28 -36.27 -36.49 -7.67
CA THR A 28 -37.20 -36.31 -6.53
C THR A 28 -37.00 -37.39 -5.44
N LYS A 29 -37.35 -37.30 -4.14
CA LYS A 29 -38.60 -36.98 -3.39
C LYS A 29 -38.20 -36.80 -1.88
N THR A 30 -38.84 -35.99 -1.02
CA THR A 30 -39.94 -36.42 -0.11
C THR A 30 -40.36 -35.28 0.85
N THR A 31 -41.68 -35.09 0.97
CA THR A 31 -42.58 -34.43 1.96
C THR A 31 -42.06 -34.40 3.43
N THR A 32 -42.18 -33.35 4.28
CA THR A 32 -43.39 -32.76 4.93
C THR A 32 -42.98 -31.56 5.87
N PRO A 33 -43.82 -30.52 6.11
CA PRO A 33 -43.66 -29.52 7.20
C PRO A 33 -44.53 -29.91 8.43
N PRO A 34 -44.67 -29.15 9.56
CA PRO A 34 -44.06 -27.89 10.01
C PRO A 34 -43.53 -27.92 11.48
N LYS A 35 -42.67 -26.97 11.89
CA LYS A 35 -42.69 -26.51 13.30
C LYS A 35 -42.33 -25.04 13.44
N ARG A 36 -43.33 -24.31 13.92
CA ARG A 36 -43.38 -22.88 14.21
C ARG A 36 -42.56 -22.61 15.47
N THR A 37 -41.44 -21.91 15.35
CA THR A 37 -40.73 -21.35 16.50
C THR A 37 -40.73 -19.83 16.38
N ARG A 38 -41.57 -19.21 17.21
CA ARG A 38 -41.61 -17.76 17.40
C ARG A 38 -40.45 -17.35 18.30
N THR A 39 -40.01 -16.09 18.14
CA THR A 39 -39.06 -15.33 18.98
C THR A 39 -37.59 -15.66 18.73
N ARG A 40 -36.68 -14.69 18.53
CA ARG A 40 -36.58 -13.33 19.04
C ARG A 40 -36.00 -12.42 17.95
N LYS A 41 -36.54 -11.20 17.80
CA LYS A 41 -35.81 -10.09 17.18
C LYS A 41 -34.53 -9.90 18.00
N SER A 42 -33.42 -10.45 17.54
CA SER A 42 -32.12 -10.00 18.01
C SER A 42 -32.02 -8.54 17.56
N SER A 43 -32.08 -7.62 18.52
CA SER A 43 -31.65 -6.26 18.25
C SER A 43 -30.19 -6.36 17.84
N THR A 44 -29.94 -6.28 16.54
CA THR A 44 -28.62 -6.02 16.00
C THR A 44 -28.25 -4.65 16.56
N ARG A 45 -27.55 -4.64 17.70
CA ARG A 45 -26.81 -3.46 18.13
C ARG A 45 -25.97 -3.11 16.91
N LYS A 46 -26.34 -2.01 16.23
CA LYS A 46 -25.48 -1.38 15.24
C LYS A 46 -24.20 -1.08 15.99
N SER A 47 -23.21 -1.97 15.92
CA SER A 47 -21.84 -1.64 16.22
C SER A 47 -21.56 -0.48 15.28
N SER A 48 -21.51 0.73 15.83
CA SER A 48 -21.00 1.88 15.13
C SER A 48 -19.64 1.43 14.59
N ALA A 49 -19.59 1.13 13.29
CA ALA A 49 -18.37 0.73 12.64
C ALA A 49 -17.46 1.93 12.79
N ARG A 50 -16.50 1.83 13.71
CA ARG A 50 -15.53 2.89 13.96
C ARG A 50 -14.79 3.06 12.64
N THR A 51 -15.09 4.13 11.92
CA THR A 51 -14.43 4.45 10.66
C THR A 51 -12.93 4.48 10.96
N PRO A 52 -12.12 3.63 10.31
CA PRO A 52 -10.69 3.65 10.53
C PRO A 52 -10.19 5.06 10.20
N SER A 53 -9.52 5.70 11.15
CA SER A 53 -8.88 6.98 10.90
C SER A 53 -7.92 6.82 9.73
N PRO A 54 -7.87 7.76 8.78
CA PRO A 54 -6.98 7.65 7.63
C PRO A 54 -5.55 7.49 8.11
N GLN A 55 -4.89 6.42 7.63
CA GLN A 55 -3.50 6.12 7.95
C GLN A 55 -2.62 7.25 7.44
N GLN A 56 -1.98 7.98 8.37
CA GLN A 56 -1.00 9.00 8.02
C GLN A 56 0.38 8.34 7.80
N TRP A 57 1.16 8.88 6.86
CA TRP A 57 2.50 8.41 6.52
C TRP A 57 3.53 9.50 6.81
N GLN A 58 4.71 9.08 7.27
CA GLN A 58 5.91 9.89 7.30
C GLN A 58 6.82 9.42 6.17
N TYR A 59 7.56 10.37 5.57
CA TYR A 59 8.50 10.10 4.49
C TYR A 59 9.87 10.65 4.88
N VAL A 60 10.92 9.98 4.41
CA VAL A 60 12.29 10.46 4.51
C VAL A 60 13.02 10.16 3.20
N VAL A 61 13.84 11.10 2.76
CA VAL A 61 14.69 10.97 1.58
C VAL A 61 16.14 10.86 2.05
N ILE A 62 16.84 9.85 1.56
CA ILE A 62 18.25 9.63 1.92
C ILE A 62 19.08 9.57 0.66
N THR A 63 20.08 10.43 0.58
CA THR A 63 21.04 10.44 -0.53
C THR A 63 22.31 9.72 -0.11
N PHE A 64 22.60 8.62 -0.78
CA PHE A 64 23.84 7.88 -0.67
C PHE A 64 24.88 8.43 -1.64
N TYR A 65 26.13 8.53 -1.19
CA TYR A 65 27.26 8.99 -1.98
C TYR A 65 28.33 7.89 -2.07
N ASP A 66 28.93 7.72 -3.24
CA ASP A 66 30.02 6.75 -3.43
C ASP A 66 31.33 7.27 -2.81
N TYR A 67 31.70 6.68 -1.68
CA TYR A 67 32.93 6.95 -0.94
C TYR A 67 33.54 5.63 -0.43
N GLY A 68 34.09 4.83 -1.36
CA GLY A 68 34.58 3.49 -1.05
C GLY A 68 33.44 2.53 -0.68
N GLY A 69 32.24 2.82 -1.16
CA GLY A 69 30.98 2.27 -0.69
C GLY A 69 29.87 3.33 -0.75
N TRP A 70 28.63 2.90 -0.92
CA TRP A 70 27.48 3.82 -0.95
C TRP A 70 27.12 4.23 0.47
N LYS A 71 27.54 5.42 0.92
CA LYS A 71 27.31 5.88 2.30
C LYS A 71 26.22 6.94 2.37
N PRO A 72 25.32 6.90 3.38
CA PRO A 72 24.25 7.88 3.53
C PRO A 72 24.87 9.23 3.88
N ARG A 73 24.76 10.20 2.97
CA ARG A 73 25.36 11.52 3.13
C ARG A 73 24.35 12.58 3.53
N PHE A 74 23.16 12.56 2.92
CA PHE A 74 22.10 13.52 3.22
C PHE A 74 20.83 12.81 3.66
N GLN A 75 20.15 13.38 4.65
CA GLN A 75 18.80 13.01 5.07
C GLN A 75 17.89 14.24 4.97
N ASP A 76 16.85 14.15 4.15
CA ASP A 76 15.93 15.25 3.81
C ASP A 76 16.68 16.54 3.39
N GLY A 77 17.76 16.37 2.64
CA GLY A 77 18.63 17.45 2.18
C GLY A 77 19.62 18.00 3.21
N LYS A 78 19.62 17.50 4.44
CA LYS A 78 20.59 17.87 5.49
C LYS A 78 21.74 16.89 5.51
N GLU A 79 22.98 17.38 5.49
CA GLU A 79 24.16 16.52 5.55
C GLU A 79 24.26 15.87 6.94
N LEU A 80 24.48 14.56 6.98
CA LEU A 80 24.67 13.81 8.20
C LEU A 80 26.09 14.07 8.75
N SER A 81 26.17 14.40 10.04
CA SER A 81 27.46 14.55 10.70
C SER A 81 28.20 13.22 10.74
N GLY A 82 29.49 13.21 10.40
CA GLY A 82 30.30 12.00 10.40
C GLY A 82 29.88 10.94 9.37
N TRP A 83 29.20 11.33 8.29
CA TRP A 83 28.63 10.39 7.31
C TRP A 83 29.63 9.39 6.71
N LYS A 84 30.92 9.74 6.65
CA LYS A 84 31.99 8.86 6.17
C LYS A 84 32.20 7.61 7.04
N SER A 85 31.84 7.71 8.32
CA SER A 85 31.91 6.62 9.28
C SER A 85 30.60 5.83 9.39
N LEU A 86 29.56 6.25 8.66
CA LEU A 86 28.29 5.52 8.63
C LEU A 86 28.42 4.20 7.86
N PRO A 87 27.53 3.23 8.16
CA PRO A 87 27.46 1.98 7.41
C PRO A 87 27.17 2.21 5.93
N ASP A 88 27.49 1.21 5.11
CA ASP A 88 27.14 1.23 3.69
C ASP A 88 25.63 1.04 3.48
N MET A 89 25.16 1.39 2.29
CA MET A 89 23.75 1.48 1.91
C MET A 89 22.95 0.23 2.29
N PRO A 90 23.41 -1.02 2.04
CA PRO A 90 22.66 -2.20 2.44
C PRO A 90 22.43 -2.30 3.95
N ASP A 91 23.44 -2.00 4.76
CA ASP A 91 23.34 -2.10 6.23
C ASP A 91 22.56 -0.93 6.80
N TYR A 92 22.72 0.26 6.24
CA TYR A 92 21.93 1.41 6.62
C TYR A 92 20.44 1.23 6.29
N ILE A 93 20.09 0.58 5.18
CA ILE A 93 18.71 0.21 4.85
C ILE A 93 18.15 -0.79 5.87
N LYS A 94 18.95 -1.77 6.31
CA LYS A 94 18.50 -2.72 7.35
C LYS A 94 18.18 -1.98 8.66
N LEU A 95 19.06 -1.08 9.10
CA LEU A 95 18.84 -0.26 10.30
C LEU A 95 17.53 0.55 10.19
N LEU A 96 17.27 1.16 9.03
CA LEU A 96 16.01 1.86 8.78
C LEU A 96 14.80 0.92 8.82
N GLY A 97 14.94 -0.30 8.28
CA GLY A 97 13.93 -1.35 8.37
C GLY A 97 13.60 -1.73 9.80
N GLU A 98 14.61 -1.86 10.67
CA GLU A 98 14.45 -2.11 12.11
C GLU A 98 13.73 -0.95 12.81
N ASP A 99 13.97 0.28 12.38
CA ASP A 99 13.27 1.49 12.84
C ASP A 99 11.84 1.65 12.26
N GLY A 100 11.38 0.68 11.46
CA GLY A 100 10.05 0.63 10.85
C GLY A 100 9.89 1.49 9.59
N TRP A 101 11.01 1.88 8.96
CA TRP A 101 10.99 2.51 7.64
C TRP A 101 10.97 1.46 6.53
N GLU A 102 10.11 1.67 5.56
CA GLU A 102 9.98 0.84 4.36
C GLU A 102 10.58 1.57 3.17
N LEU A 103 11.44 0.90 2.40
CA LEU A 103 11.95 1.40 1.13
C LEU A 103 10.82 1.44 0.09
N VAL A 104 10.56 2.62 -0.44
CA VAL A 104 9.56 2.85 -1.51
C VAL A 104 10.18 2.70 -2.88
N GLY A 105 11.43 3.14 -3.02
CA GLY A 105 12.16 3.05 -4.28
C GLY A 105 13.47 3.81 -4.23
N THR A 106 14.23 3.69 -5.31
CA THR A 106 15.52 4.35 -5.49
C THR A 106 15.57 5.05 -6.85
N SER A 107 16.25 6.18 -6.92
CA SER A 107 16.57 6.87 -8.17
C SER A 107 18.07 7.18 -8.21
N ASN A 108 18.60 7.33 -9.42
CA ASN A 108 19.96 7.80 -9.59
C ASN A 108 19.96 9.33 -9.43
N GLY A 109 20.83 9.83 -8.55
CA GLY A 109 21.02 11.27 -8.32
C GLY A 109 22.00 11.86 -9.35
N ARG A 110 22.76 12.87 -8.92
CA ARG A 110 23.89 13.37 -9.73
C ARG A 110 25.02 12.32 -9.73
N ARG A 111 26.14 12.65 -10.38
CA ARG A 111 27.31 11.76 -10.40
C ARG A 111 27.63 11.24 -8.99
N ARG A 112 27.73 9.91 -8.85
CA ARG A 112 28.05 9.22 -7.59
C ARG A 112 27.00 9.35 -6.49
N GLU A 113 25.73 9.55 -6.85
CA GLU A 113 24.62 9.62 -5.90
C GLU A 113 23.52 8.61 -6.22
N ILE A 114 22.99 7.98 -5.17
CA ILE A 114 21.74 7.21 -5.20
C ILE A 114 20.79 7.86 -4.20
N ILE A 115 19.57 8.14 -4.61
CA ILE A 115 18.53 8.69 -3.75
C ILE A 115 17.57 7.57 -3.41
N ALA A 116 17.33 7.33 -2.13
CA ALA A 116 16.37 6.36 -1.64
C ALA A 116 15.22 7.07 -0.93
N TYR A 117 14.01 6.62 -1.21
CA TYR A 117 12.79 7.14 -0.63
C TYR A 117 12.22 6.11 0.34
N PHE A 118 11.96 6.52 1.58
CA PHE A 118 11.36 5.65 2.57
C PHE A 118 10.06 6.23 3.09
N LYS A 119 9.19 5.34 3.56
CA LYS A 119 7.96 5.71 4.25
C LYS A 119 7.83 4.93 5.56
N ARG A 120 7.12 5.48 6.53
CA ARG A 120 6.67 4.73 7.71
C ARG A 120 5.30 5.20 8.16
N PRO A 121 4.47 4.33 8.76
CA PRO A 121 3.20 4.75 9.33
C PRO A 121 3.45 5.77 10.45
N LYS A 122 2.79 6.92 10.37
CA LYS A 122 2.78 7.87 11.48
C LYS A 122 1.93 7.27 12.58
N LYS A 123 2.54 6.96 13.72
CA LYS A 123 1.79 6.55 14.91
C LYS A 123 0.86 7.71 15.28
N GLY A 124 -0.45 7.45 15.26
CA GLY A 124 -1.45 8.39 15.73
C GLY A 124 -1.19 8.64 17.21
N SER A 125 -0.79 9.87 17.53
CA SER A 125 -0.60 10.32 18.91
C SER A 125 -1.93 10.71 19.53
#